data_AF-A0A7G9QQ60-F1
#
_entry.id   AF-A0A7G9QQ60-F1
#
_cell.length_a   1.000
_cell.length_b   1.000
_cell.length_c   1.000
_cell.angle_alpha   90.00
_cell.angle_beta   90.00
_cell.angle_gamma   90.00
#
_symmetry.space_group_name_H-M   'P 1'
#
loop_
_entity.id
_entity.type
_entity.pdbx_description
1 polymer ?
#
loop_
_entity_poly.entity_id
_entity_poly.type
_entity_poly.pdbx_seq_one_letter_code
_entity_poly.pdbx_strand_id
1 'polypeptide(L)'
;MDHSAFIDDSQVDAELAALESDMPALQARAGDVFALATAWAERHDAILAVTPAASLGSVEARLRRMGIRWGMMPGARITGQFPALPAVDEEAEDHAQA
;
A
#
# COMPACT_ATOMS: atom_id res chain seq x y z
N MET A 1 13.39 -34.44 -9.15
CA MET A 1 12.88 -33.13 -9.60
C MET A 1 13.09 -32.18 -8.43
N ASP A 2 14.12 -31.34 -8.54
CA ASP A 2 14.50 -30.33 -7.55
C ASP A 2 13.33 -29.41 -7.22
N HIS A 3 13.02 -29.29 -5.92
CA HIS A 3 12.06 -28.33 -5.37
C HIS A 3 12.75 -27.02 -4.95
N SER A 4 13.99 -26.80 -5.40
CA SER A 4 14.73 -25.56 -5.16
C SER A 4 14.29 -24.47 -6.14
N ALA A 5 13.76 -23.38 -5.60
CA ALA A 5 13.68 -22.04 -6.19
C ALA A 5 12.39 -21.59 -6.91
N PHE A 6 11.21 -22.11 -6.54
CA PHE A 6 9.97 -21.36 -6.76
C PHE A 6 9.47 -20.85 -5.41
N ILE A 7 9.76 -19.59 -5.12
CA ILE A 7 9.04 -18.87 -4.06
C ILE A 7 7.57 -18.86 -4.48
N ASP A 8 6.72 -19.46 -3.66
CA ASP A 8 5.27 -19.50 -3.89
C ASP A 8 4.70 -18.09 -3.69
N ASP A 9 3.59 -17.77 -4.37
CA ASP A 9 2.92 -16.47 -4.26
C ASP A 9 2.58 -16.15 -2.79
N SER A 10 2.28 -17.16 -1.97
CA SER A 10 2.04 -17.00 -0.54
C SER A 10 3.26 -16.51 0.24
N GLN A 11 4.47 -16.87 -0.19
CA GLN A 11 5.70 -16.42 0.44
C GLN A 11 6.00 -14.96 0.06
N VAL A 12 5.75 -14.57 -1.20
CA VAL A 12 5.85 -13.16 -1.60
C VAL A 12 4.86 -12.29 -0.82
N ASP A 13 3.63 -12.78 -0.63
CA ASP A 13 2.63 -12.10 0.19
C ASP A 13 3.06 -11.95 1.66
N ALA A 14 3.71 -12.98 2.23
CA ALA A 14 4.25 -12.91 3.58
C ALA A 14 5.37 -11.88 3.71
N GLU A 15 6.28 -11.81 2.74
CA GLU A 15 7.36 -10.80 2.69
C GLU A 15 6.79 -9.38 2.55
N LEU A 16 5.74 -9.20 1.73
CA LEU A 16 5.05 -7.91 1.59
C LEU A 16 4.38 -7.48 2.90
N ALA A 17 3.72 -8.40 3.61
CA ALA A 17 3.10 -8.13 4.90
C ALA A 17 4.13 -7.83 5.99
N ALA A 18 5.25 -8.56 6.00
CA ALA A 18 6.36 -8.32 6.90
C ALA A 18 6.98 -6.93 6.68
N LEU A 19 7.23 -6.56 5.42
CA LEU A 19 7.70 -5.22 5.06
C LEU A 19 6.73 -4.16 5.56
N GLU A 20 5.42 -4.31 5.29
CA GLU A 20 4.39 -3.35 5.71
C GLU A 20 4.36 -3.16 7.23
N SER A 21 4.54 -4.24 7.99
CA SER A 21 4.60 -4.20 9.45
C SER A 21 5.93 -3.65 10.01
N ASP A 22 7.05 -3.82 9.29
CA ASP A 22 8.37 -3.34 9.72
C ASP A 22 8.57 -1.85 9.42
N MET A 23 7.80 -1.26 8.51
CA MET A 23 7.92 0.16 8.11
C MET A 23 7.99 1.16 9.28
N PRO A 24 7.17 1.08 10.35
CA PRO A 24 7.31 1.99 11.49
C PRO A 24 8.65 1.85 12.21
N ALA A 25 9.14 0.62 12.39
CA ALA A 25 10.42 0.36 13.03
C ALA A 25 11.58 0.81 12.14
N LEU A 26 11.45 0.61 10.83
CA LEU A 26 12.42 1.03 9.83
C LEU A 26 12.53 2.56 9.77
N GLN A 27 11.40 3.27 9.84
CA GLN A 27 11.36 4.73 9.95
C GLN A 27 11.97 5.24 11.28
N ALA A 28 11.69 4.57 12.41
CA ALA A 28 12.23 4.97 13.71
C ALA A 28 13.74 4.77 13.83
N ARG A 29 14.31 3.81 13.10
CA ARG A 29 15.76 3.52 13.08
C ARG A 29 16.53 4.31 12.03
N ALA A 30 15.85 4.84 11.02
CA ALA A 30 16.49 5.61 9.96
C ALA A 30 16.99 6.95 10.52
N GLY A 31 18.29 7.22 10.38
CA GLY A 31 18.90 8.48 10.82
C GLY A 31 18.50 9.69 9.98
N ASP A 32 18.16 9.45 8.72
CA ASP A 32 17.66 10.46 7.79
C ASP A 32 16.76 9.84 6.70
N VAL A 33 16.16 10.71 5.87
CA VAL A 33 15.24 10.32 4.80
C VAL A 33 15.93 9.47 3.72
N PHE A 34 17.22 9.68 3.46
CA PHE A 34 17.96 8.89 2.47
C PHE A 34 18.21 7.48 2.98
N ALA A 35 18.59 7.32 4.25
CA ALA A 35 18.77 6.01 4.88
C ALA A 35 17.46 5.21 4.87
N LEU A 36 16.33 5.87 5.13
CA LEU A 36 15.00 5.28 5.00
C LEU A 36 14.70 4.85 3.57
N ALA A 37 14.92 5.74 2.59
CA ALA A 37 14.66 5.47 1.18
C ALA A 37 15.53 4.32 0.63
N THR A 38 16.80 4.28 1.00
CA THR A 38 17.73 3.19 0.63
C THR A 38 17.26 1.86 1.22
N ALA A 39 16.96 1.82 2.52
CA ALA A 39 16.51 0.58 3.17
C ALA A 39 15.17 0.07 2.64
N TRP A 40 14.30 0.97 2.16
CA TRP A 40 13.07 0.61 1.46
C TRP A 40 13.36 0.09 0.04
N ALA A 41 14.20 0.78 -0.73
CA ALA A 41 14.55 0.40 -2.10
C ALA A 41 15.23 -0.98 -2.16
N GLU A 42 16.14 -1.27 -1.23
CA GLU A 42 16.80 -2.58 -1.13
C GLU A 42 15.77 -3.71 -0.92
N ARG A 43 14.78 -3.51 -0.05
CA ARG A 43 13.74 -4.51 0.20
C ARG A 43 12.75 -4.61 -0.95
N HIS A 44 12.42 -3.50 -1.60
CA HIS A 44 11.62 -3.45 -2.81
C HIS A 44 12.25 -4.33 -3.90
N ASP A 45 13.54 -4.11 -4.19
CA ASP A 45 14.24 -4.83 -5.24
C ASP A 45 14.43 -6.31 -4.89
N ALA A 46 14.66 -6.64 -3.61
CA ALA A 46 14.72 -8.02 -3.14
C ALA A 46 13.40 -8.77 -3.36
N ILE A 47 12.26 -8.14 -3.07
CA ILE A 47 10.93 -8.73 -3.29
C ILE A 47 10.69 -8.93 -4.79
N LEU A 48 11.00 -7.94 -5.63
CA LEU A 48 10.82 -8.08 -7.09
C LEU A 48 11.71 -9.18 -7.67
N ALA A 49 12.94 -9.32 -7.21
CA ALA A 49 13.88 -10.34 -7.69
C ALA A 49 13.39 -11.78 -7.46
N VAL A 50 12.57 -12.00 -6.42
CA VAL A 50 12.02 -13.33 -6.09
C VAL A 50 10.58 -13.53 -6.55
N THR A 51 9.95 -12.50 -7.11
CA THR A 51 8.55 -12.55 -7.52
C THR A 51 8.38 -13.29 -8.85
N PRO A 52 7.50 -14.31 -8.94
CA PRO A 52 7.17 -14.96 -10.20
C PRO A 52 6.56 -14.00 -11.24
N ALA A 53 6.86 -14.23 -12.52
CA ALA A 53 6.37 -13.37 -13.61
C ALA A 53 4.82 -13.27 -13.68
N ALA A 54 4.11 -14.32 -13.24
CA ALA A 54 2.65 -14.35 -13.23
C ALA A 54 2.03 -13.38 -12.20
N SER A 55 2.72 -13.11 -11.09
CA SER A 55 2.24 -12.26 -9.99
C SER A 55 2.90 -10.89 -9.92
N LEU A 56 3.94 -10.65 -10.72
CA LEU A 56 4.73 -9.41 -10.76
C LEU A 56 3.88 -8.13 -10.76
N GLY A 57 2.88 -8.04 -11.64
CA GLY A 57 2.03 -6.84 -11.74
C GLY A 57 1.22 -6.55 -10.47
N SER A 58 0.76 -7.59 -9.76
CA SER A 58 0.04 -7.44 -8.49
C SER A 58 0.98 -6.96 -7.38
N VAL A 59 2.18 -7.56 -7.32
CA VAL A 59 3.21 -7.26 -6.33
C VAL A 59 3.73 -5.84 -6.51
N GLU A 60 4.07 -5.44 -7.73
CA GLU A 60 4.48 -4.07 -8.07
C GLU A 60 3.40 -3.05 -7.68
N ALA A 61 2.12 -3.34 -7.97
CA ALA A 61 1.03 -2.46 -7.58
C ALA A 61 0.91 -2.30 -6.05
N ARG A 62 1.17 -3.37 -5.29
CA ARG A 62 1.16 -3.32 -3.83
C ARG A 62 2.36 -2.56 -3.27
N LEU A 63 3.57 -2.85 -3.75
CA LEU A 63 4.80 -2.13 -3.41
C LEU A 63 4.66 -0.64 -3.70
N ARG A 64 4.08 -0.28 -4.85
CA ARG A 64 3.80 1.12 -5.21
C ARG A 64 2.86 1.81 -4.23
N ARG A 65 1.77 1.15 -3.83
CA ARG A 65 0.83 1.70 -2.82
C ARG A 65 1.52 1.92 -1.47
N MET A 66 2.37 0.98 -1.05
CA MET A 66 3.15 1.14 0.17
C MET A 66 4.15 2.30 0.04
N GLY A 67 4.89 2.38 -1.07
CA GLY A 67 5.81 3.47 -1.34
C GLY A 67 5.14 4.84 -1.31
N ILE A 68 3.94 4.98 -1.87
CA ILE A 68 3.14 6.21 -1.79
C ILE A 68 2.77 6.53 -0.33
N ARG A 69 2.25 5.55 0.40
CA ARG A 69 1.79 5.73 1.80
C ARG A 69 2.91 6.22 2.71
N TRP A 70 4.11 5.69 2.51
CA TRP A 70 5.28 6.00 3.32
C TRP A 70 6.17 7.10 2.74
N GLY A 71 5.76 7.73 1.62
CA GLY A 71 6.47 8.86 1.01
C GLY A 71 7.73 8.51 0.21
N MET A 72 7.94 7.23 -0.11
CA MET A 72 9.08 6.72 -0.90
C MET A 72 8.84 6.81 -2.42
N MET A 73 7.58 6.92 -2.83
CA MET A 73 7.19 7.13 -4.23
C MET A 73 6.26 8.33 -4.37
N PRO A 74 6.31 9.04 -5.51
CA PRO A 74 5.33 10.08 -5.80
C PRO A 74 3.93 9.48 -5.94
N GLY A 75 3.01 9.96 -5.10
CA GLY A 75 1.58 9.65 -5.17
C GLY A 75 0.77 10.82 -5.68
N ALA A 76 -0.42 10.53 -6.21
CA ALA A 76 -1.41 11.58 -6.44
C ALA A 76 -1.87 12.12 -5.08
N ARG A 77 -1.48 13.35 -4.75
CA ARG A 77 -2.09 14.08 -3.64
C ARG A 77 -3.44 14.59 -4.12
N ILE A 78 -4.53 13.97 -3.68
CA ILE A 78 -5.86 14.57 -3.85
C ILE A 78 -5.93 15.72 -2.85
N THR A 79 -5.66 16.94 -3.31
CA THR A 79 -5.88 18.18 -2.56
C THR A 79 -7.25 18.81 -2.86
N GLY A 80 -8.13 18.06 -3.54
CA GLY A 80 -9.50 18.51 -3.79
C GLY A 80 -10.31 18.54 -2.51
N GLN A 81 -11.14 19.58 -2.35
CA GLN A 81 -12.15 19.61 -1.30
C GLN A 81 -13.11 18.43 -1.50
N PHE A 82 -13.30 17.60 -0.48
CA PHE A 82 -14.32 16.56 -0.51
C PHE A 82 -15.67 17.27 -0.38
N PRO A 83 -16.57 17.18 -1.37
CA PRO A 83 -17.89 17.78 -1.24
C PRO A 83 -18.62 17.15 -0.06
N ALA A 84 -19.21 17.98 0.81
CA ALA A 84 -20.07 17.48 1.87
C ALA A 84 -21.26 16.74 1.24
N LEU A 85 -21.61 15.59 1.81
CA LEU A 85 -22.83 14.87 1.40
C LEU A 85 -24.03 15.80 1.63
N PRO A 86 -25.00 15.88 0.69
CA PRO A 86 -26.22 16.62 0.95
C PRO A 86 -26.88 16.03 2.20
N ALA A 87 -27.32 16.92 3.11
CA ALA A 87 -28.19 16.49 4.19
C ALA A 87 -29.36 15.75 3.54
N VAL A 88 -29.59 14.51 3.95
CA VAL A 88 -30.85 13.85 3.64
C VAL A 88 -31.90 14.62 4.42
N ASP A 89 -32.56 15.57 3.75
CA ASP A 89 -33.77 16.17 4.27
C ASP A 89 -34.79 15.02 4.35
N GLU A 90 -34.90 14.42 5.54
CA GLU A 90 -36.06 13.63 5.95
C GLU A 90 -37.23 14.61 6.05
N GLU A 91 -37.75 15.05 4.90
CA GLU A 91 -39.03 15.74 4.83
C GLU A 91 -40.09 14.75 5.30
N ALA A 92 -40.51 14.99 6.54
CA ALA A 92 -41.65 14.40 7.18
C ALA A 92 -42.88 14.43 6.25
N GLU A 93 -43.19 13.28 5.66
CA GLU A 93 -44.57 12.94 5.32
C GLU A 93 -45.33 12.79 6.64
N ASP A 94 -45.83 13.90 7.18
CA ASP A 94 -46.92 13.85 8.13
C ASP A 94 -47.92 15.00 7.91
N HIS A 95 -49.16 14.59 7.68
CA HIS A 95 -50.41 15.34 7.82
C HIS A 95 -50.69 16.55 6.91
N ALA A 96 -51.48 16.29 5.86
CA ALA A 96 -52.62 17.16 5.53
C ALA A 96 -53.81 16.33 4.99
N GLN A 97 -54.66 15.86 5.92
CA GLN A 97 -56.09 15.69 5.66
C GLN A 97 -56.71 17.06 5.35
N ALA A 98 -57.42 17.18 4.23
CA ALA A 98 -58.74 17.81 4.11
C ALA A 98 -59.28 17.62 2.68
#